data_AF-A0A2P8GJI1-F1
#
_entry.id   AF-A0A2P8GJI1-F1
#
_cell.length_a   1.000
_cell.length_b   1.000
_cell.length_c   1.000
_cell.angle_alpha   90.00
_cell.angle_beta   90.00
_cell.angle_gamma   90.00
#
_symmetry.space_group_name_H-M   'P 1'
#
loop_
_entity.id
_entity.type
_entity.pdbx_description
1 polymer ?
#
loop_
_entity_poly.entity_id
_entity_poly.type
_entity_poly.pdbx_seq_one_letter_code
_entity_poly.pdbx_strand_id
1 'polypeptide(L)'
;MAAAQKVPLIDLDKRSQALLQNMGVENSKLLFLHLMPGENPNYPAGKEDNTHFNELGARKMAQLVLVDLKALKLGLAERIVAPCPPGKHLFLHSRVYTLTTGRRFVQF
;
A
#
# COMPACT_ATOMS: atom_id res chain seq x y z
N MET A 1 16.75 -23.17 -3.81
CA MET A 1 16.08 -22.83 -2.53
C MET A 1 17.04 -22.09 -1.62
N ALA A 2 16.56 -21.09 -0.87
CA ALA A 2 17.39 -20.18 -0.06
C ALA A 2 18.37 -20.90 0.89
N ALA A 3 17.91 -21.96 1.55
CA ALA A 3 18.74 -22.78 2.44
C ALA A 3 19.97 -23.39 1.75
N ALA A 4 19.81 -23.91 0.52
CA ALA A 4 20.92 -24.50 -0.24
C ALA A 4 21.98 -23.45 -0.63
N GLN A 5 21.55 -22.21 -0.82
CA GLN A 5 22.43 -21.08 -1.15
C GLN A 5 22.91 -20.31 0.10
N LYS A 6 22.48 -20.72 1.30
CA LYS A 6 22.78 -20.05 2.58
C LYS A 6 22.41 -18.56 2.57
N VAL A 7 21.30 -18.21 1.90
CA VAL A 7 20.77 -16.84 1.87
C VAL A 7 19.55 -16.69 2.77
N PRO A 8 19.27 -15.48 3.30
CA PRO A 8 18.07 -15.22 4.09
C PRO A 8 16.78 -15.46 3.30
N LEU A 9 15.72 -15.89 4.00
CA LEU A 9 14.38 -16.10 3.44
C LEU A 9 13.35 -15.24 4.18
N ILE A 10 12.57 -14.47 3.42
CA ILE A 10 11.34 -13.86 3.88
C ILE A 10 10.19 -14.74 3.38
N ASP A 11 9.56 -15.47 4.30
CA ASP A 11 8.42 -16.35 3.98
C ASP A 11 7.11 -15.54 3.93
N LEU A 12 6.95 -14.79 2.84
CA LEU A 12 5.80 -13.90 2.67
C LEU A 12 4.49 -14.67 2.50
N ASP A 13 4.53 -15.91 2.00
CA ASP A 13 3.36 -16.77 1.90
C ASP A 13 2.78 -17.04 3.29
N LYS A 14 3.60 -17.58 4.21
CA LYS A 14 3.18 -17.82 5.60
C LYS A 14 2.70 -16.54 6.30
N ARG A 15 3.38 -15.42 6.10
CA ARG A 15 3.02 -14.13 6.73
C ARG A 15 1.70 -13.58 6.20
N SER A 16 1.50 -13.64 4.90
CA SER A 16 0.29 -13.13 4.25
C SER A 16 -0.91 -14.01 4.57
N GLN A 17 -0.76 -15.34 4.62
CA GLN A 17 -1.81 -16.24 5.08
C GLN A 17 -2.26 -15.92 6.51
N ALA A 18 -1.31 -15.71 7.43
CA ALA A 18 -1.64 -15.33 8.80
C ALA A 18 -2.41 -13.99 8.86
N LEU A 19 -2.00 -12.99 8.07
CA LEU A 19 -2.74 -11.72 7.95
C LEU A 19 -4.18 -11.95 7.47
N LEU A 20 -4.35 -12.69 6.37
CA LEU A 20 -5.66 -12.96 5.77
C LEU A 20 -6.56 -13.76 6.71
N GLN A 21 -6.02 -14.78 7.38
CA GLN A 21 -6.73 -15.58 8.38
C GLN A 21 -7.19 -14.73 9.57
N ASN A 22 -6.33 -13.83 10.06
CA ASN A 22 -6.68 -12.92 11.15
C ASN A 22 -7.77 -11.91 10.75
N MET A 23 -7.83 -11.50 9.49
CA MET A 23 -8.90 -10.63 8.98
C MET A 23 -10.21 -11.40 8.75
N GLY A 24 -10.13 -12.68 8.41
CA GLY A 24 -11.26 -13.51 8.03
C GLY A 24 -11.74 -13.24 6.60
N VAL A 25 -12.63 -14.10 6.11
CA VAL A 25 -13.08 -14.13 4.71
C VAL A 25 -13.59 -12.76 4.26
N GLU A 26 -14.55 -12.17 4.97
CA GLU A 26 -15.20 -10.94 4.53
C GLU A 26 -14.27 -9.72 4.57
N ASN A 27 -13.56 -9.47 5.68
CA ASN A 27 -12.68 -8.31 5.75
C ASN A 27 -11.48 -8.43 4.82
N SER A 28 -11.00 -9.65 4.55
CA SER A 28 -9.86 -9.86 3.66
C SER A 28 -10.13 -9.39 2.23
N LYS A 29 -11.39 -9.38 1.77
CA LYS A 29 -11.78 -8.85 0.45
C LYS A 29 -11.36 -7.39 0.24
N LEU A 30 -11.27 -6.60 1.32
CA LEU A 30 -10.79 -5.22 1.28
C LEU A 30 -9.34 -5.08 0.78
N LEU A 31 -8.56 -6.16 0.79
CA LEU A 31 -7.18 -6.16 0.29
C LEU A 31 -7.09 -6.52 -1.20
N PHE A 32 -8.15 -7.08 -1.78
CA PHE A 32 -8.14 -7.60 -3.13
C PHE A 32 -8.88 -6.69 -4.11
N LEU A 33 -8.76 -7.00 -5.40
CA LEU A 33 -9.44 -6.31 -6.48
C LEU A 33 -10.91 -6.73 -6.52
N HIS A 34 -11.69 -6.17 -5.61
CA HIS A 34 -13.14 -6.32 -5.54
C HIS A 34 -13.75 -4.96 -5.83
N LEU A 35 -14.35 -4.85 -7.01
CA LEU A 35 -14.92 -3.62 -7.56
C LEU A 35 -16.39 -3.81 -7.86
N MET A 36 -17.21 -2.87 -7.43
CA MET A 36 -18.61 -2.77 -7.86
C MET A 36 -18.71 -2.21 -9.29
N PRO A 37 -19.81 -2.48 -10.00
CA PRO A 37 -20.09 -1.83 -11.29
C PRO A 37 -19.97 -0.31 -11.21
N GLY A 38 -19.25 0.28 -12.16
CA GLY A 38 -19.03 1.72 -12.26
C GLY A 38 -17.90 2.30 -11.39
N GLU A 39 -17.23 1.53 -10.53
CA GLU A 39 -16.14 2.05 -9.68
C GLU A 39 -14.84 2.33 -10.43
N ASN A 40 -14.60 1.62 -11.52
CA ASN A 40 -13.40 1.80 -12.33
C ASN A 40 -13.72 1.74 -13.82
N PRO A 41 -13.25 2.70 -14.64
CA PRO A 41 -13.53 2.71 -16.08
C PRO A 41 -12.95 1.49 -16.82
N ASN A 42 -11.90 0.87 -16.30
CA ASN A 42 -11.32 -0.36 -16.88
C ASN A 42 -12.16 -1.61 -16.58
N TYR A 43 -13.06 -1.55 -15.58
CA TYR A 43 -13.94 -2.63 -15.17
C TYR A 43 -15.38 -2.10 -14.99
N PRO A 44 -16.05 -1.72 -16.09
CA PRO A 44 -17.36 -1.05 -16.01
C PRO A 44 -18.44 -1.92 -15.35
N ALA A 45 -18.36 -3.25 -15.51
CA ALA A 45 -19.26 -4.21 -14.88
C ALA A 45 -18.84 -4.61 -13.44
N GLY A 46 -17.79 -4.00 -12.89
CA GLY A 46 -17.16 -4.46 -11.65
C GLY A 46 -16.26 -5.68 -11.89
N LYS A 47 -15.63 -6.16 -10.82
CA LYS A 47 -14.76 -7.34 -10.84
C LYS A 47 -14.57 -7.89 -9.44
N GLU A 48 -14.78 -9.20 -9.27
CA GLU A 48 -14.41 -9.92 -8.04
C GLU A 48 -13.20 -10.79 -8.33
N ASP A 49 -12.07 -10.49 -7.70
CA ASP A 49 -10.80 -11.16 -7.97
C ASP A 49 -10.02 -11.35 -6.67
N ASN A 50 -9.84 -12.60 -6.25
CA ASN A 50 -9.16 -12.98 -5.02
C ASN A 50 -7.65 -13.22 -5.20
N THR A 51 -7.09 -12.90 -6.37
CA THR A 51 -5.66 -13.10 -6.68
C THR A 51 -4.90 -11.78 -6.70
N HIS A 52 -5.50 -10.73 -7.27
CA HIS A 52 -4.83 -9.44 -7.39
C HIS A 52 -5.12 -8.53 -6.20
N PHE A 53 -4.08 -8.06 -5.53
CA PHE A 53 -4.21 -7.07 -4.47
C PHE A 53 -4.52 -5.68 -5.03
N ASN A 54 -5.36 -4.92 -4.32
CA ASN A 54 -5.52 -3.49 -4.54
C ASN A 54 -4.39 -2.69 -3.85
N GLU A 55 -4.44 -1.35 -3.88
CA GLU A 55 -3.41 -0.50 -3.26
C GLU A 55 -3.21 -0.82 -1.77
N LEU A 56 -4.31 -0.99 -1.02
CA LEU A 56 -4.27 -1.30 0.40
C LEU A 56 -3.64 -2.68 0.64
N GLY A 57 -4.04 -3.70 -0.13
CA GLY A 57 -3.48 -5.05 -0.04
C GLY A 57 -1.98 -5.08 -0.34
N ALA A 58 -1.56 -4.45 -1.44
CA ALA A 58 -0.16 -4.35 -1.83
C ALA A 58 0.67 -3.64 -0.74
N ARG A 59 0.13 -2.56 -0.16
CA ARG A 59 0.75 -1.84 0.96
C ARG A 59 0.90 -2.74 2.19
N LYS A 60 -0.10 -3.56 2.53
CA LYS A 60 -0.01 -4.52 3.65
C LYS A 60 1.06 -5.58 3.42
N MET A 61 1.16 -6.13 2.21
CA MET A 61 2.21 -7.10 1.86
C MET A 61 3.60 -6.47 1.97
N ALA A 62 3.77 -5.24 1.46
CA ALA A 62 5.02 -4.50 1.59
C ALA A 62 5.39 -4.25 3.07
N GLN A 63 4.41 -3.93 3.93
CA GLN A 63 4.64 -3.77 5.37
C GLN A 63 5.14 -5.06 6.05
N LEU A 64 4.60 -6.23 5.67
CA LEU A 64 5.10 -7.52 6.18
C LEU A 64 6.57 -7.73 5.80
N VAL A 65 6.95 -7.43 4.55
CA VAL A 65 8.35 -7.51 4.11
C VAL A 65 9.25 -6.55 4.90
N LEU A 66 8.81 -5.31 5.15
CA LEU A 66 9.59 -4.34 5.94
C LEU A 66 9.84 -4.80 7.38
N VAL A 67 8.86 -5.47 8.00
CA VAL A 67 9.03 -6.06 9.34
C VAL A 67 10.13 -7.12 9.31
N ASP A 68 10.12 -7.97 8.29
CA ASP A 68 11.07 -9.08 8.19
C ASP A 68 12.48 -8.64 7.82
N LEU A 69 12.61 -7.65 6.93
CA LEU A 69 13.89 -7.02 6.63
C LEU A 69 14.58 -6.52 7.90
N LYS A 70 13.83 -5.88 8.79
CA LYS A 70 14.33 -5.40 10.09
C LYS A 70 14.68 -6.55 11.02
N ALA A 71 13.81 -7.56 11.14
CA ALA A 71 14.03 -8.71 12.02
C ALA A 71 15.26 -9.53 11.62
N LEU A 72 15.48 -9.70 10.30
CA LEU A 72 16.63 -10.40 9.73
C LEU A 72 17.90 -9.55 9.68
N LYS A 73 17.82 -8.26 10.03
CA LYS A 73 18.94 -7.29 10.01
C LYS A 73 19.65 -7.26 8.65
N LEU A 74 18.89 -7.30 7.56
CA LEU A 74 19.45 -7.25 6.21
C LEU A 74 19.94 -5.82 5.91
N GLY A 75 21.02 -5.67 5.15
CA GLY A 75 21.53 -4.35 4.78
C GLY A 75 20.51 -3.46 4.05
N LEU A 76 19.49 -4.07 3.41
CA LEU A 76 18.38 -3.32 2.81
C LEU A 76 17.54 -2.56 3.86
N ALA A 77 17.51 -3.02 5.12
CA ALA A 77 16.79 -2.36 6.20
C ALA A 77 17.33 -0.94 6.49
N GLU A 78 18.62 -0.68 6.20
CA GLU A 78 19.26 0.64 6.34
C GLU A 78 18.72 1.66 5.33
N ARG A 79 18.07 1.19 4.26
CA ARG A 79 17.52 2.02 3.19
C ARG A 79 16.02 2.28 3.35
N ILE A 80 15.42 1.82 4.46
CA ILE A 80 14.00 2.06 4.73
C ILE A 80 13.81 3.53 5.13
N VAL A 81 13.12 4.28 4.29
CA VAL A 81 12.81 5.70 4.53
C VAL A 81 11.55 5.81 5.37
N ALA A 82 11.59 6.67 6.40
CA ALA A 82 10.40 6.99 7.18
C ALA A 82 9.38 7.75 6.31
N PRO A 83 8.08 7.45 6.42
CA PRO A 83 7.07 8.21 5.69
C PRO A 83 7.18 9.69 6.07
N CYS A 84 7.14 10.57 5.07
CA CYS A 84 7.12 12.00 5.30
C CYS A 84 5.90 12.36 6.17
N PRO A 85 6.08 13.07 7.29
CA PRO A 85 4.96 13.51 8.11
C PRO A 85 3.98 14.34 7.27
N PRO A 86 2.66 14.17 7.44
CA PRO A 86 1.68 15.03 6.81
C PRO A 86 1.94 16.49 7.26
N GLY A 87 2.19 17.38 6.30
CA GLY A 87 2.51 18.80 6.54
C GLY A 87 3.94 19.25 6.23
N LYS A 88 4.87 18.34 5.87
CA LYS A 88 6.24 18.72 5.43
C LYS A 88 6.41 18.77 3.90
N HIS A 89 5.32 18.99 3.16
CA HIS A 89 5.42 19.42 1.76
C HIS A 89 5.69 20.93 1.75
N LEU A 90 6.92 21.33 2.11
CA LEU A 90 7.38 22.65 1.73
C LEU A 90 7.65 22.58 0.22
N PHE A 91 6.64 22.95 -0.57
CA PHE A 91 6.79 23.11 -2.01
C PHE A 91 7.83 24.21 -2.27
N LEU A 92 9.10 23.81 -2.36
CA LEU A 92 10.18 24.63 -2.88
C LEU A 92 10.13 24.59 -4.42
N HIS A 93 9.00 25.00 -5.00
CA HIS A 93 8.95 25.47 -6.39
C HIS A 93 8.08 26.74 -6.42
N SER A 94 8.77 27.82 -6.71
CA SER A 94 8.37 29.21 -6.69
C SER A 94 7.16 29.52 -7.59
N ARG A 95 6.32 30.44 -7.08
CA ARG A 95 5.30 31.27 -7.76
C ARG A 95 3.95 30.61 -8.09
N VAL A 96 3.03 30.72 -7.14
CA VAL A 96 1.68 31.25 -7.44
C VAL A 96 1.26 32.15 -6.27
N TYR A 97 1.09 33.45 -6.54
CA TYR A 97 0.40 34.35 -5.61
C TYR A 97 -1.10 34.06 -5.70
N THR A 98 -1.76 33.84 -4.56
CA THR A 98 -3.21 34.05 -4.52
C THR A 98 -3.56 34.86 -3.29
N LEU A 99 -4.14 36.02 -3.58
CA LEU A 99 -4.57 37.05 -2.67
C LEU A 99 -5.62 36.51 -1.70
N THR A 100 -5.49 36.93 -0.45
CA THR A 100 -6.57 36.99 0.54
C THR A 100 -7.83 37.56 -0.10
N THR A 101 -8.95 36.84 -0.04
CA THR A 101 -10.25 37.27 0.52
C THR A 101 -11.31 36.24 0.12
N GLY A 102 -12.07 35.78 1.11
CA GLY A 102 -13.06 34.72 0.95
C GLY A 102 -14.19 35.06 -0.02
N ARG A 103 -14.57 34.06 -0.82
CA ARG A 103 -15.96 33.71 -1.17
C ARG A 103 -15.95 32.34 -1.84
N ARG A 104 -16.75 31.42 -1.30
CA ARG A 104 -17.10 30.12 -1.90
C ARG A 104 -17.63 30.34 -3.31
N PHE A 105 -17.17 29.56 -4.28
CA PHE A 105 -18.01 29.06 -5.37
C PHE A 105 -17.52 27.68 -5.81
N VAL A 106 -18.49 26.78 -5.96
CA VAL A 106 -18.36 25.42 -6.50
C VAL A 106 -18.53 25.54 -8.02
N GLN A 107 -17.72 24.86 -8.83
CA GLN A 107 -18.17 24.34 -10.12
C GLN A 107 -17.19 23.31 -10.70
N PHE A 108 -17.77 22.15 -11.01
CA PHE A 108 -17.35 20.98 -11.81
C PHE A 108 -15.88 20.55 -11.83
#